data_AF-A0AA88Y2Q8-F1
#
_entry.id   AF-A0AA88Y2Q8-F1
#
_cell.length_a   1.000
_cell.length_b   1.000
_cell.length_c   1.000
_cell.angle_alpha   90.00
_cell.angle_beta   90.00
_cell.angle_gamma   90.00
#
_symmetry.space_group_name_H-M   'P 1'
#
loop_
_entity.id
_entity.type
_entity.pdbx_description
1 polymer ?
#
loop_
_entity_poly.entity_id
_entity_poly.type
_entity_poly.pdbx_seq_one_letter_code
_entity_poly.pdbx_strand_id
1 'polypeptide(L)'
;MNNEDSQFDFKCFPVDIYISTPKKTQVNVTISAPRFTGTKEYHQISLTYGQLKNVQLNCKIRVFGSRVEQKAVYIIATEEIVVYTINRQPDSTDGYLAFPIDVLGTRHFVVTYCVHGNTKYLNNIVIAAPDDNTGVEIKLADNVGISVRLDGHTYRRRNVIKRILKQYDVLQIETLGDLTGSRVQSNKPITVTEWQQEERRTSYS
;
A
#
# COMPACT_ATOMS: atom_id res chain seq x y z
N MET A 1 -13.47 43.83 -2.55
CA MET A 1 -12.33 42.91 -2.38
C MET A 1 -12.92 41.54 -2.13
N ASN A 2 -12.96 40.73 -3.18
CA ASN A 2 -13.59 39.41 -3.16
C ASN A 2 -12.62 38.43 -2.51
N ASN A 3 -13.04 37.80 -1.42
CA ASN A 3 -12.38 36.63 -0.85
C ASN A 3 -12.69 35.44 -1.75
N GLU A 4 -11.75 35.08 -2.62
CA GLU A 4 -11.71 33.74 -3.19
C GLU A 4 -10.97 32.84 -2.19
N ASP A 5 -11.73 32.30 -1.23
CA ASP A 5 -11.30 31.11 -0.50
C ASP A 5 -11.19 29.98 -1.52
N SER A 6 -9.98 29.82 -2.07
CA SER A 6 -9.61 28.65 -2.86
C SER A 6 -9.57 27.44 -1.94
N GLN A 7 -10.75 26.83 -1.77
CA GLN A 7 -10.91 25.48 -1.28
C GLN A 7 -10.13 24.59 -2.24
N PHE A 8 -8.88 24.26 -1.91
CA PHE A 8 -8.11 23.25 -2.62
C PHE A 8 -8.89 21.94 -2.49
N ASP A 9 -9.70 21.64 -3.50
CA ASP A 9 -10.31 20.34 -3.69
C ASP A 9 -9.17 19.34 -3.82
N PHE A 10 -8.93 18.55 -2.78
CA PHE A 10 -7.88 17.53 -2.80
C PHE A 10 -8.21 16.56 -3.93
N LYS A 11 -7.58 16.75 -5.08
CA LYS A 11 -7.82 15.95 -6.28
C LYS A 11 -7.55 14.49 -5.96
N CYS A 12 -8.64 13.73 -5.81
CA CYS A 12 -8.60 12.36 -5.37
C CYS A 12 -8.35 11.46 -6.58
N PHE A 13 -7.07 11.23 -6.91
CA PHE A 13 -6.69 10.37 -8.02
C PHE A 13 -7.02 8.91 -7.71
N PRO A 14 -7.67 8.19 -8.64
CA PRO A 14 -7.95 6.77 -8.49
C PRO A 14 -6.66 5.95 -8.36
N VAL A 15 -6.81 4.72 -7.88
CA VAL A 15 -5.73 3.72 -7.94
C VAL A 15 -5.96 2.90 -9.20
N ASP A 16 -4.98 2.90 -10.10
CA ASP A 16 -5.05 2.16 -11.36
C ASP A 16 -4.49 0.75 -11.19
N ILE A 17 -5.21 -0.26 -11.67
CA ILE A 17 -4.77 -1.65 -11.72
C ILE A 17 -4.72 -2.08 -13.18
N TYR A 18 -3.53 -2.39 -13.65
CA TYR A 18 -3.25 -2.92 -14.97
C TYR A 18 -3.07 -4.43 -14.90
N ILE A 19 -3.78 -5.15 -15.77
CA ILE A 19 -3.84 -6.60 -15.77
C ILE A 19 -3.57 -7.11 -17.18
N SER A 20 -2.64 -8.05 -17.29
CA SER A 20 -2.35 -8.79 -18.52
C SER A 20 -2.25 -10.29 -18.23
N THR A 21 -2.23 -11.12 -19.27
CA THR A 21 -2.07 -12.57 -19.13
C THR A 21 -1.22 -13.14 -20.27
N PRO A 22 -0.37 -14.15 -19.99
CA PRO A 22 0.30 -14.92 -21.05
C PRO A 22 -0.63 -15.95 -21.71
N LYS A 23 -1.84 -16.18 -21.17
CA LYS A 23 -2.73 -17.25 -21.62
C LYS A 23 -3.52 -16.87 -22.87
N LYS A 24 -3.57 -17.80 -23.84
CA LYS A 24 -4.36 -17.62 -25.08
C LYS A 24 -5.86 -17.86 -24.88
N THR A 25 -6.22 -18.63 -23.86
CA THR A 25 -7.62 -18.83 -23.44
C THR A 25 -8.15 -17.61 -22.70
N GLN A 26 -9.47 -17.45 -22.67
CA GLN A 26 -10.10 -16.37 -21.90
C GLN A 26 -9.86 -16.57 -20.40
N VAL A 27 -9.28 -15.56 -19.77
CA VAL A 27 -9.08 -15.47 -18.33
C VAL A 27 -10.11 -14.52 -17.75
N ASN A 28 -10.86 -14.96 -16.74
CA ASN A 28 -11.79 -14.10 -16.02
C ASN A 28 -11.14 -13.66 -14.72
N VAL A 29 -11.20 -12.36 -14.43
CA VAL A 29 -10.60 -11.76 -13.24
C VAL A 29 -11.67 -11.00 -12.47
N THR A 30 -11.72 -11.24 -11.16
CA THR A 30 -12.55 -10.50 -10.20
C THR A 30 -11.65 -9.69 -9.28
N ILE A 31 -11.89 -8.39 -9.20
CA ILE A 31 -11.21 -7.46 -8.29
C ILE A 31 -12.23 -6.96 -7.27
N SER A 32 -11.89 -7.04 -5.98
CA SER A 32 -12.77 -6.59 -4.90
C SER A 32 -12.01 -6.02 -3.73
N ALA A 33 -12.67 -5.24 -2.87
CA ALA A 33 -12.14 -4.85 -1.56
C ALA A 33 -13.07 -5.40 -0.45
N PRO A 34 -12.90 -6.67 -0.02
CA PRO A 34 -13.93 -7.41 0.70
C PRO A 34 -14.37 -6.80 2.03
N ARG A 35 -13.45 -6.14 2.75
CA ARG A 35 -13.71 -5.53 4.07
C ARG A 35 -13.69 -4.00 4.04
N PHE A 36 -13.62 -3.39 2.87
CA PHE A 36 -13.64 -1.94 2.74
C PHE A 36 -15.06 -1.41 2.92
N THR A 37 -15.25 -0.52 3.90
CA THR A 37 -16.56 0.05 4.26
C THR A 37 -16.90 1.34 3.51
N GLY A 38 -16.01 1.80 2.62
CA GLY A 38 -16.26 2.98 1.79
C GLY A 38 -17.12 2.65 0.56
N THR A 39 -16.76 3.21 -0.58
CA THR A 39 -17.40 2.84 -1.85
C THR A 39 -17.12 1.38 -2.15
N LYS A 40 -18.16 0.59 -2.46
CA LYS A 40 -18.00 -0.81 -2.84
C LYS A 40 -17.11 -0.91 -4.08
N GLU A 41 -15.97 -1.58 -3.94
CA GLU A 41 -15.10 -1.94 -5.05
C GLU A 41 -15.38 -3.38 -5.46
N TYR A 42 -15.95 -3.56 -6.64
CA TYR A 42 -16.19 -4.86 -7.24
C TYR A 42 -16.19 -4.73 -8.76
N HIS A 43 -15.24 -5.41 -9.41
CA HIS A 43 -15.03 -5.33 -10.85
C HIS A 43 -14.82 -6.74 -11.41
N GLN A 44 -15.42 -7.01 -12.57
CA GLN A 44 -15.19 -8.24 -13.32
C GLN A 44 -14.74 -7.88 -14.72
N ILE A 45 -13.62 -8.47 -15.13
CA ILE A 45 -13.07 -8.30 -16.46
C ILE A 45 -12.73 -9.65 -17.06
N SER A 46 -12.68 -9.70 -18.39
CA SER A 46 -12.08 -10.81 -19.11
C SER A 46 -10.97 -10.31 -20.01
N LEU A 47 -9.92 -11.11 -20.13
CA LEU A 47 -8.79 -10.82 -21.00
C LEU A 47 -8.15 -12.09 -21.56
N THR A 48 -7.48 -11.94 -22.69
CA THR A 48 -6.67 -12.97 -23.35
C THR A 48 -5.28 -12.41 -23.66
N TYR A 49 -4.38 -13.27 -24.15
CA TYR A 49 -3.05 -12.90 -24.62
C TYR A 49 -3.05 -11.64 -25.50
N GLY A 50 -2.08 -10.76 -25.27
CA GLY A 50 -1.91 -9.50 -26.00
C GLY A 50 -2.82 -8.36 -25.54
N GLN A 51 -3.74 -8.60 -24.60
CA GLN A 51 -4.60 -7.56 -24.05
C GLN A 51 -4.05 -7.00 -22.73
N LEU A 52 -4.18 -5.69 -22.57
CA LEU A 52 -3.96 -4.97 -21.31
C LEU A 52 -5.29 -4.35 -20.87
N LYS A 53 -5.75 -4.70 -19.67
CA LYS A 53 -6.95 -4.11 -19.07
C LYS A 53 -6.54 -3.17 -17.94
N ASN A 54 -7.20 -2.02 -17.85
CA ASN A 54 -7.07 -1.08 -16.74
C ASN A 54 -8.39 -1.06 -15.96
N VAL A 55 -8.29 -1.14 -14.63
CA VAL A 55 -9.40 -1.01 -13.69
C VAL A 55 -9.05 0.09 -12.71
N GLN A 56 -9.97 1.04 -12.52
CA GLN A 56 -9.78 2.17 -11.61
C GLN A 56 -10.58 1.92 -10.34
N LEU A 57 -9.87 1.90 -9.21
CA LEU A 57 -10.49 1.86 -7.88
C LEU A 57 -10.63 3.27 -7.33
N ASN A 58 -11.64 3.48 -6.48
CA ASN A 58 -11.80 4.73 -5.77
C ASN A 58 -10.57 5.03 -4.92
N CYS A 59 -10.11 6.27 -4.98
CA CYS A 59 -8.95 6.78 -4.25
C CYS A 59 -9.00 6.53 -2.72
N LYS A 60 -10.19 6.33 -2.13
CA LYS A 60 -10.38 6.03 -0.71
C LYS A 60 -9.87 4.65 -0.30
N ILE A 61 -9.56 3.76 -1.24
CA ILE A 61 -8.89 2.48 -0.97
C ILE A 61 -7.45 2.66 -0.47
N ARG A 62 -6.87 3.84 -0.70
CA ARG A 62 -5.51 4.14 -0.24
C ARG A 62 -5.45 4.19 1.28
N VAL A 63 -4.42 3.57 1.82
CA VAL A 63 -4.02 3.69 3.23
C VAL A 63 -3.18 4.94 3.44
N PHE A 64 -3.28 5.53 4.62
CA PHE A 64 -2.47 6.66 5.04
C PHE A 64 -2.14 6.49 6.51
N GLY A 65 -1.13 7.17 7.04
CA GLY A 65 -0.88 7.12 8.47
C GLY A 65 -0.28 5.80 8.93
N SER A 66 0.33 5.84 10.10
CA SER A 66 0.72 4.62 10.81
C SER A 66 -0.49 3.99 11.51
N ARG A 67 -1.17 3.05 10.85
CA ARG A 67 -2.36 2.35 11.37
C ARG A 67 -2.71 1.08 10.58
N VAL A 68 -3.61 0.29 11.15
CA VAL A 68 -4.24 -0.84 10.45
C VAL A 68 -5.58 -0.41 9.87
N GLU A 69 -5.83 -0.71 8.60
CA GLU A 69 -7.08 -0.43 7.90
C GLU A 69 -7.57 -1.66 7.12
N GLN A 70 -8.89 -1.76 6.90
CA GLN A 70 -9.52 -2.85 6.15
C GLN A 70 -9.66 -2.47 4.67
N LYS A 71 -8.53 -2.24 4.01
CA LYS A 71 -8.47 -1.67 2.66
C LYS A 71 -7.75 -2.57 1.64
N ALA A 72 -7.52 -3.83 1.98
CA ALA A 72 -6.87 -4.75 1.05
C ALA A 72 -7.73 -4.95 -0.20
N VAL A 73 -7.08 -4.95 -1.36
CA VAL A 73 -7.66 -5.33 -2.63
C VAL A 73 -7.36 -6.81 -2.87
N TYR A 74 -8.39 -7.59 -3.16
CA TYR A 74 -8.32 -9.01 -3.44
C TYR A 74 -8.65 -9.28 -4.90
N ILE A 75 -7.72 -9.94 -5.59
CA ILE A 75 -7.80 -10.23 -7.03
C ILE A 75 -7.80 -11.75 -7.19
N ILE A 76 -8.83 -12.28 -7.86
CA ILE A 76 -8.96 -13.70 -8.20
C ILE A 76 -9.00 -13.81 -9.71
N ALA A 77 -8.24 -14.74 -10.26
CA ALA A 77 -8.25 -15.05 -11.69
C ALA A 77 -8.45 -16.55 -11.89
N THR A 78 -9.08 -16.92 -13.00
CA THR A 78 -9.26 -18.34 -13.37
C THR A 78 -7.97 -19.00 -13.85
N GLU A 79 -6.96 -18.20 -14.23
CA GLU A 79 -5.67 -18.61 -14.78
C GLU A 79 -4.61 -17.55 -14.44
N GLU A 80 -3.34 -17.82 -14.74
CA GLU A 80 -2.23 -16.91 -14.46
C GLU A 80 -2.40 -15.52 -15.11
N ILE A 81 -2.15 -14.49 -14.32
CA ILE A 81 -2.17 -13.07 -14.72
C ILE A 81 -0.94 -12.35 -14.16
N VAL A 82 -0.61 -11.23 -14.79
CA VAL A 82 0.35 -10.24 -14.25
C VAL A 82 -0.45 -9.01 -13.86
N VAL A 83 -0.21 -8.52 -12.64
CA VAL A 83 -0.92 -7.37 -12.08
C VAL A 83 0.09 -6.30 -11.71
N TYR A 84 -0.08 -5.11 -12.27
CA TYR A 84 0.70 -3.93 -11.95
C TYR A 84 -0.23 -2.83 -11.47
N THR A 85 0.07 -2.19 -10.35
CA THR A 85 -0.76 -1.12 -9.80
C THR A 85 -0.01 0.20 -9.81
N ILE A 86 -0.72 1.28 -10.12
CA ILE A 86 -0.20 2.64 -10.02
C ILE A 86 -1.00 3.39 -8.96
N ASN A 87 -0.28 3.94 -8.00
CA ASN A 87 -0.79 4.81 -6.97
C ASN A 87 -0.31 6.25 -7.24
N ARG A 88 -1.22 7.13 -7.69
CA ARG A 88 -0.90 8.53 -8.01
C ARG A 88 -1.44 9.51 -6.97
N GLN A 89 -0.65 10.52 -6.63
CA GLN A 89 -1.04 11.73 -5.92
C GLN A 89 -0.52 12.96 -6.71
N PRO A 90 -0.90 14.22 -6.40
CA PRO A 90 -0.45 15.39 -7.15
C PRO A 90 1.06 15.43 -7.39
N ASP A 91 1.86 15.08 -6.38
CA ASP A 91 3.33 15.22 -6.39
C ASP A 91 4.09 13.88 -6.19
N SER A 92 3.39 12.74 -6.27
CA SER A 92 4.02 11.41 -6.22
C SER A 92 3.29 10.41 -7.11
N THR A 93 4.03 9.45 -7.65
CA THR A 93 3.46 8.32 -8.38
C THR A 93 4.31 7.10 -8.09
N ASP A 94 3.70 6.09 -7.47
CA ASP A 94 4.36 4.84 -7.13
C ASP A 94 3.71 3.69 -7.88
N GLY A 95 4.56 2.76 -8.33
CA GLY A 95 4.16 1.54 -9.01
C GLY A 95 4.56 0.32 -8.20
N TYR A 96 3.69 -0.69 -8.14
CA TYR A 96 4.01 -1.97 -7.50
C TYR A 96 3.49 -3.14 -8.34
N LEU A 97 4.28 -4.22 -8.39
CA LEU A 97 3.92 -5.48 -9.03
C LEU A 97 3.25 -6.40 -8.01
N ALA A 98 1.97 -6.69 -8.21
CA ALA A 98 1.23 -7.56 -7.31
C ALA A 98 1.49 -9.02 -7.62
N PHE A 99 2.08 -9.71 -6.64
CA PHE A 99 2.37 -11.13 -6.72
C PHE A 99 1.16 -11.97 -6.26
N PRO A 100 0.94 -13.13 -6.91
CA PRO A 100 0.01 -14.15 -6.43
C PRO A 100 0.32 -14.60 -4.99
N ILE A 101 -0.71 -14.95 -4.22
CA ILE A 101 -0.57 -15.27 -2.79
C ILE A 101 0.30 -16.50 -2.55
N ASP A 102 0.26 -17.48 -3.45
CA ASP A 102 1.00 -18.74 -3.39
C ASP A 102 2.51 -18.58 -3.58
N VAL A 103 2.98 -17.43 -4.07
CA VAL A 103 4.40 -17.08 -4.20
C VAL A 103 4.88 -16.07 -3.15
N LEU A 104 4.00 -15.59 -2.26
CA LEU A 104 4.37 -14.61 -1.25
C LEU A 104 5.29 -15.22 -0.18
N GLY A 105 6.27 -14.43 0.24
CA GLY A 105 7.23 -14.79 1.29
C GLY A 105 6.82 -14.30 2.69
N THR A 106 7.58 -14.76 3.69
CA THR A 106 7.41 -14.38 5.10
C THR A 106 8.54 -13.52 5.64
N ARG A 107 9.52 -13.17 4.80
CA ARG A 107 10.69 -12.37 5.17
C ARG A 107 11.01 -11.40 4.05
N HIS A 108 11.01 -10.12 4.38
CA HIS A 108 11.21 -9.03 3.42
C HIS A 108 12.23 -8.05 3.98
N PHE A 109 13.06 -7.50 3.09
CA PHE A 109 13.94 -6.37 3.39
C PHE A 109 13.37 -5.14 2.75
N VAL A 110 13.35 -4.05 3.52
CA VAL A 110 12.78 -2.78 3.10
C VAL A 110 13.86 -1.93 2.45
N VAL A 111 13.51 -1.33 1.32
CA VAL A 111 14.33 -0.32 0.63
C VAL A 111 13.44 0.88 0.35
N THR A 112 13.83 2.05 0.88
CA THR A 112 13.08 3.31 0.68
C THR A 112 13.98 4.39 0.11
N TYR A 113 13.39 5.32 -0.63
CA TYR A 113 14.12 6.45 -1.20
C TYR A 113 14.04 7.66 -0.26
N CYS A 114 15.12 7.97 0.45
CA CYS A 114 15.20 9.15 1.31
C CYS A 114 16.11 10.21 0.70
N VAL A 115 15.58 11.42 0.47
CA VAL A 115 16.39 12.59 0.14
C VAL A 115 16.87 13.24 1.44
N HIS A 116 18.19 13.29 1.66
CA HIS A 116 18.76 13.91 2.86
C HIS A 116 18.32 15.37 3.01
N GLY A 117 17.84 15.73 4.21
CA GLY A 117 17.34 17.08 4.51
C GLY A 117 15.88 17.34 4.07
N ASN A 118 15.21 16.36 3.47
CA ASN A 118 13.82 16.47 3.08
C ASN A 118 12.90 16.20 4.28
N THR A 119 12.13 17.22 4.67
CA THR A 119 11.12 17.13 5.75
C THR A 119 9.70 17.03 5.21
N LYS A 120 9.51 16.95 3.90
CA LYS A 120 8.20 16.98 3.26
C LYS A 120 7.69 15.61 2.85
N TYR A 121 8.53 14.58 2.75
CA TYR A 121 8.11 13.28 2.22
C TYR A 121 8.29 12.19 3.28
N LEU A 122 7.24 11.42 3.47
CA LEU A 122 7.19 10.26 4.34
C LEU A 122 7.55 9.01 3.55
N ASN A 123 8.44 8.20 4.14
CA ASN A 123 8.72 6.84 3.71
C ASN A 123 7.73 5.90 4.37
N ASN A 124 7.15 4.99 3.59
CA ASN A 124 6.10 4.09 4.06
C ASN A 124 6.48 2.63 3.81
N ILE A 125 6.08 1.77 4.75
CA ILE A 125 5.96 0.33 4.53
C ILE A 125 4.48 0.01 4.66
N VAL A 126 3.93 -0.68 3.66
CA VAL A 126 2.55 -1.18 3.66
C VAL A 126 2.59 -2.70 3.62
N ILE A 127 1.85 -3.32 4.52
CA ILE A 127 1.80 -4.77 4.69
C ILE A 127 0.35 -5.22 4.59
N ALA A 128 0.04 -6.14 3.69
CA ALA A 128 -1.29 -6.74 3.58
C ALA A 128 -1.24 -8.22 3.98
N ALA A 129 -2.21 -8.64 4.81
CA ALA A 129 -2.34 -10.01 5.28
C ALA A 129 -3.44 -10.77 4.49
N PRO A 130 -3.08 -11.81 3.72
CA PRO A 130 -4.04 -12.68 3.04
C PRO A 130 -4.83 -13.58 4.00
N ASP A 131 -4.28 -13.85 5.19
CA ASP A 131 -4.82 -14.81 6.16
C ASP A 131 -5.04 -14.19 7.54
N ASP A 132 -5.99 -14.77 8.29
CA ASP A 132 -6.21 -14.44 9.70
C ASP A 132 -5.03 -14.86 10.59
N ASN A 133 -4.91 -14.21 11.75
CA ASN A 133 -3.89 -14.52 12.76
C ASN A 133 -2.46 -14.45 12.19
N THR A 134 -2.23 -13.49 11.29
CA THR A 134 -0.92 -13.22 10.70
C THR A 134 -0.13 -12.32 11.64
N GLY A 135 0.80 -12.92 12.39
CA GLY A 135 1.72 -12.21 13.27
C GLY A 135 2.87 -11.62 12.45
N VAL A 136 3.02 -10.30 12.51
CA VAL A 136 4.04 -9.51 11.80
C VAL A 136 4.98 -8.86 12.80
N GLU A 137 6.27 -8.93 12.52
CA GLU A 137 7.35 -8.27 13.23
C GLU A 137 8.12 -7.36 12.26
N ILE A 138 8.17 -6.06 12.56
CA ILE A 138 8.94 -5.06 11.80
C ILE A 138 10.10 -4.60 12.68
N LYS A 139 11.32 -4.99 12.32
CA LYS A 139 12.54 -4.46 12.94
C LYS A 139 12.98 -3.22 12.18
N LEU A 140 12.85 -2.05 12.81
CA LEU A 140 13.24 -0.78 12.20
C LEU A 140 14.76 -0.70 12.07
N ALA A 141 15.21 -0.15 10.94
CA ALA A 141 16.62 0.11 10.65
C ALA A 141 17.28 1.02 11.70
N ASP A 142 18.60 1.14 11.62
CA ASP A 142 19.38 2.03 12.49
C ASP A 142 19.63 3.42 11.87
N ASN A 143 18.67 3.94 11.12
CA ASN A 143 18.84 5.22 10.44
C ASN A 143 18.33 6.38 11.31
N VAL A 144 18.97 7.54 11.17
CA VAL A 144 18.55 8.78 11.85
C VAL A 144 17.18 9.22 11.29
N GLY A 145 16.36 9.83 12.14
CA GLY A 145 15.05 10.36 11.74
C GLY A 145 13.90 9.35 11.76
N ILE A 146 14.17 8.06 11.96
CA ILE A 146 13.09 7.07 12.15
C ILE A 146 12.34 7.36 13.46
N SER A 147 11.07 7.72 13.29
CA SER A 147 10.08 7.90 14.34
C SER A 147 8.71 7.55 13.78
N VAL A 148 8.19 6.39 14.17
CA VAL A 148 6.87 5.86 13.76
C VAL A 148 5.92 5.99 14.95
N ARG A 149 4.77 6.64 14.77
CA ARG A 149 3.73 6.73 15.82
C ARG A 149 2.58 5.81 15.48
N LEU A 150 2.46 4.69 16.18
CA LEU A 150 1.42 3.68 15.95
C LEU A 150 0.71 3.34 17.25
N ASP A 151 -0.63 3.41 17.26
CA ASP A 151 -1.50 3.11 18.41
C ASP A 151 -1.07 3.87 19.69
N GLY A 152 -0.72 5.15 19.56
CA GLY A 152 -0.29 6.00 20.68
C GLY A 152 1.16 5.79 21.14
N HIS A 153 1.87 4.81 20.58
CA HIS A 153 3.28 4.55 20.91
C HIS A 153 4.22 5.07 19.81
N THR A 154 5.37 5.60 20.23
CA THR A 154 6.44 6.01 19.31
C THR A 154 7.54 4.96 19.28
N TYR A 155 7.81 4.43 18.09
CA TYR A 155 8.90 3.51 17.81
C TYR A 155 10.00 4.27 17.07
N ARG A 156 11.24 4.12 17.52
CA ARG A 156 12.42 4.73 16.93
C ARG A 156 13.30 3.67 16.28
N ARG A 157 14.39 4.11 15.65
CA ARG A 157 15.43 3.23 15.09
C ARG A 157 15.78 2.05 16.02
N ARG A 158 16.01 0.88 15.44
CA ARG A 158 16.24 -0.41 16.12
C ARG A 158 15.06 -0.98 16.94
N ASN A 159 13.96 -0.26 17.15
CA ASN A 159 12.80 -0.83 17.82
C ASN A 159 12.11 -1.87 16.94
N VAL A 160 11.28 -2.69 17.59
CA VAL A 160 10.52 -3.75 16.95
C VAL A 160 9.03 -3.48 17.12
N ILE A 161 8.31 -3.38 16.01
CA ILE A 161 6.85 -3.28 15.99
C ILE A 161 6.28 -4.68 15.79
N LYS A 162 5.33 -5.09 16.64
CA LYS A 162 4.64 -6.38 16.53
C LYS A 162 3.14 -6.18 16.37
N ARG A 163 2.52 -6.81 15.38
CA ARG A 163 1.07 -6.75 15.17
C ARG A 163 0.52 -8.12 14.76
N ILE A 164 -0.73 -8.39 15.15
CA ILE A 164 -1.49 -9.53 14.65
C ILE A 164 -2.54 -8.97 13.70
N LEU A 165 -2.48 -9.38 12.45
CA LEU A 165 -3.37 -8.94 11.38
C LEU A 165 -4.41 -10.01 11.09
N LYS A 166 -5.63 -9.57 10.80
CA LYS A 166 -6.70 -10.40 10.24
C LYS A 166 -6.61 -10.44 8.72
N GLN A 167 -7.30 -11.39 8.10
CA GLN A 167 -7.44 -11.42 6.65
C GLN A 167 -8.00 -10.09 6.14
N TYR A 168 -7.36 -9.56 5.10
CA TYR A 168 -7.62 -8.26 4.47
C TYR A 168 -7.26 -7.01 5.30
N ASP A 169 -6.62 -7.18 6.45
CA ASP A 169 -6.03 -6.04 7.16
C ASP A 169 -4.77 -5.56 6.41
N VAL A 170 -4.63 -4.24 6.33
CA VAL A 170 -3.47 -3.55 5.77
C VAL A 170 -2.86 -2.69 6.86
N LEU A 171 -1.62 -2.97 7.25
CA LEU A 171 -0.83 -2.14 8.14
C LEU A 171 0.05 -1.21 7.31
N GLN A 172 -0.13 0.10 7.48
CA GLN A 172 0.86 1.08 7.06
C GLN A 172 1.66 1.54 8.28
N ILE A 173 2.97 1.70 8.11
CA ILE A 173 3.79 2.54 8.97
C ILE A 173 4.48 3.59 8.12
N GLU A 174 4.62 4.79 8.68
CA GLU A 174 5.18 5.94 8.00
C GLU A 174 6.15 6.70 8.90
N THR A 175 7.18 7.27 8.30
CA THR A 175 8.13 8.13 8.99
C THR A 175 8.90 9.02 8.01
N LEU A 176 9.44 10.14 8.48
CA LEU A 176 10.35 10.98 7.68
C LEU A 176 11.72 10.33 7.49
N GLY A 177 12.15 9.47 8.43
CA GLY A 177 13.43 8.77 8.35
C GLY A 177 13.49 7.73 7.23
N ASP A 178 14.71 7.42 6.79
CA ASP A 178 14.95 6.33 5.84
C ASP A 178 14.68 4.97 6.49
N LEU A 179 13.78 4.16 5.92
CA LEU A 179 13.47 2.82 6.40
C LEU A 179 14.35 1.74 5.76
N THR A 180 15.26 2.10 4.85
CA THR A 180 16.17 1.16 4.18
C THR A 180 16.96 0.33 5.19
N GLY A 181 16.93 -0.99 5.02
CA GLY A 181 17.55 -1.94 5.95
C GLY A 181 16.63 -2.39 7.09
N SER A 182 15.39 -1.89 7.15
CA SER A 182 14.37 -2.47 8.03
C SER A 182 14.01 -3.87 7.54
N ARG A 183 13.57 -4.73 8.44
CA ARG A 183 13.21 -6.11 8.13
C ARG A 183 11.79 -6.41 8.58
N VAL A 184 10.98 -6.94 7.68
CA VAL A 184 9.63 -7.43 7.98
C VAL A 184 9.67 -8.95 8.01
N GLN A 185 9.15 -9.55 9.07
CA GLN A 185 9.00 -10.99 9.22
C GLN A 185 7.59 -11.34 9.66
N SER A 186 7.08 -12.49 9.21
CA SER A 186 5.75 -12.95 9.59
C SER A 186 5.71 -14.46 9.79
N ASN A 187 4.65 -14.94 10.47
CA ASN A 187 4.38 -16.38 10.60
C ASN A 187 3.61 -16.97 9.40
N LYS A 188 3.08 -16.13 8.51
CA LYS A 188 2.32 -16.49 7.30
C LYS A 188 2.69 -15.58 6.12
N PRO A 189 2.50 -15.99 4.85
CA PRO A 189 2.80 -15.16 3.70
C PRO A 189 2.14 -13.77 3.78
N ILE A 190 2.87 -12.73 3.41
CA ILE A 190 2.39 -11.34 3.37
C ILE A 190 2.89 -10.63 2.12
N THR A 191 2.12 -9.65 1.67
CA THR A 191 2.60 -8.66 0.71
C THR A 191 3.22 -7.50 1.47
N VAL A 192 4.40 -7.04 1.03
CA VAL A 192 5.05 -5.83 1.51
C VAL A 192 5.29 -4.92 0.33
N THR A 193 4.90 -3.65 0.45
CA THR A 193 5.21 -2.62 -0.54
C THR A 193 5.75 -1.38 0.14
N GLU A 194 6.71 -0.75 -0.52
CA GLU A 194 7.27 0.54 -0.15
C GLU A 194 6.74 1.62 -1.07
N TRP A 195 6.49 2.80 -0.52
CA TRP A 195 6.08 3.95 -1.32
C TRP A 195 6.38 5.27 -0.60
N GLN A 196 6.51 6.36 -1.34
CA GLN A 196 6.81 7.68 -0.79
C GLN A 196 5.62 8.61 -1.01
N GLN A 197 5.21 9.29 0.06
CA GLN A 197 4.10 10.23 -0.01
C GLN A 197 4.54 11.59 0.53
N GLU A 198 3.98 12.67 -0.01
CA GLU A 198 4.14 13.96 0.65
C GLU A 198 3.39 13.96 1.98
N GLU A 199 4.01 14.52 3.02
CA GLU A 199 3.40 14.77 4.31
C GLU A 199 2.25 15.76 4.12
N ARG A 200 1.02 15.30 4.39
CA ARG A 200 -0.13 16.19 4.43
C ARG A 200 0.01 17.12 5.62
N ARG A 201 0.52 18.33 5.37
CA ARG A 201 0.37 19.43 6.33
C ARG A 201 -1.11 19.76 6.42
N THR A 202 -1.79 19.26 7.45
CA THR A 202 -2.93 20.02 7.98
C THR A 202 -2.35 21.35 8.42
N SER A 203 -2.71 22.42 7.72
CA SER A 203 -2.41 23.79 8.10
C SER A 203 -2.76 23.92 9.58
N TYR A 204 -1.76 24.09 10.43
CA TYR A 204 -2.01 24.62 11.76
C TYR A 204 -2.50 26.05 11.56
N SER A 205 -3.69 26.32 12.10
CA SER A 205 -4.32 27.63 12.26
C SER A 205 -3.37 28.67 12.82
#